data_AF-A0A8C5E0D6-F1
#
_entry.id   AF-A0A8C5E0D6-F1
#
_cell.length_a   1.000
_cell.length_b   1.000
_cell.length_c   1.000
_cell.angle_alpha   90.00
_cell.angle_beta   90.00
_cell.angle_gamma   90.00
#
_symmetry.space_group_name_H-M   'P 1'
#
loop_
_entity.id
_entity.type
_entity.pdbx_description
1 polymer ?
#
loop_
_entity_poly.entity_id
_entity_poly.type
_entity_poly.pdbx_seq_one_letter_code
_entity_poly.pdbx_strand_id
1 'polypeptide(L)'
;MMSWCSFSLFKQDILLINLLFFTEHLIQEVIVMSSKEETSQTPPPPPPLPPSSSSPPPGSYFIGTKEDVVKARRVTRLLNGCRDVLVLYHQGQLHAMDKRCYHAGGELQFGDIEEFNGRLCMVCPWHKYKITLAEGEGLYQAVENPTIRPHRTQWRSKGVKQRIHKVTEVNGDVYVTLNDSAEAIESDNYQTERFRSVQQPRLTAEN
;
A
#
# COMPACT_ATOMS: atom_id res chain seq x y z
N MET A 1 -69.24 30.76 -45.23
CA MET A 1 -69.86 29.44 -44.96
C MET A 1 -68.77 28.51 -44.45
N MET A 2 -69.12 27.72 -43.42
CA MET A 2 -68.26 26.99 -42.49
C MET A 2 -67.24 26.04 -43.15
N SER A 3 -66.03 25.87 -42.58
CA SER A 3 -65.64 24.60 -41.94
C SER A 3 -64.20 24.57 -41.36
N TRP A 4 -64.12 24.36 -40.04
CA TRP A 4 -63.21 23.53 -39.22
C TRP A 4 -61.67 23.46 -39.42
N CYS A 5 -60.99 23.85 -38.31
CA CYS A 5 -60.04 23.07 -37.49
C CYS A 5 -58.68 22.64 -38.06
N SER A 6 -57.57 23.02 -37.39
CA SER A 6 -56.57 22.07 -36.87
C SER A 6 -55.46 22.74 -36.02
N PHE A 7 -54.89 21.95 -35.11
CA PHE A 7 -53.64 22.11 -34.35
C PHE A 7 -53.59 23.05 -33.14
N SER A 8 -53.84 22.49 -31.96
CA SER A 8 -52.94 22.60 -30.80
C SER A 8 -53.47 21.75 -29.64
N LEU A 9 -52.97 20.51 -29.48
CA LEU A 9 -53.09 19.67 -28.27
C LEU A 9 -52.30 18.37 -28.54
N PHE A 10 -50.98 18.38 -28.32
CA PHE A 10 -50.17 17.17 -28.34
C PHE A 10 -48.94 17.33 -27.45
N LYS A 11 -49.16 17.35 -26.13
CA LYS A 11 -48.15 17.04 -25.09
C LYS A 11 -48.77 17.08 -23.70
N GLN A 12 -49.69 16.16 -23.41
CA GLN A 12 -50.05 15.83 -22.02
C GLN A 12 -50.41 14.35 -21.75
N ASP A 13 -50.29 13.44 -22.73
CA ASP A 13 -50.69 12.03 -22.59
C ASP A 13 -49.54 11.01 -22.74
N ILE A 14 -48.41 11.21 -22.05
CA ILE A 14 -47.30 10.20 -21.99
C ILE A 14 -46.99 9.74 -20.56
N LEU A 15 -47.48 10.44 -19.53
CA LEU A 15 -47.19 10.09 -18.13
C LEU A 15 -48.16 9.08 -17.51
N LEU A 16 -49.37 8.87 -18.07
CA LEU A 16 -50.30 7.86 -17.54
C LEU A 16 -50.09 6.45 -18.11
N ILE A 17 -49.49 6.30 -19.30
CA ILE A 17 -49.29 4.97 -19.90
C ILE A 17 -48.13 4.21 -19.22
N ASN A 18 -47.09 4.91 -18.76
CA ASN A 18 -45.94 4.28 -18.10
C ASN A 18 -46.20 3.82 -16.65
N LEU A 19 -47.25 4.32 -15.99
CA LEU A 19 -47.60 3.89 -14.63
C LEU A 19 -48.40 2.58 -14.60
N LEU A 20 -49.09 2.26 -15.70
CA LEU A 20 -49.84 0.99 -15.83
C LEU A 20 -48.93 -0.19 -16.23
N PHE A 21 -47.85 0.05 -17.00
CA PHE A 21 -46.88 -0.99 -17.33
C PHE A 21 -45.97 -1.40 -16.15
N PHE A 22 -45.77 -0.51 -15.16
CA PHE A 22 -44.95 -0.83 -13.99
C PHE A 22 -45.67 -1.71 -12.96
N THR A 23 -47.01 -1.68 -12.92
CA THR A 23 -47.79 -2.47 -11.95
C THR A 23 -48.09 -3.90 -12.41
N GLU A 24 -48.15 -4.19 -13.72
CA GLU A 24 -48.34 -5.57 -14.20
C GLU A 24 -47.05 -6.41 -14.12
N HIS A 25 -45.87 -5.82 -14.30
CA HIS A 25 -44.61 -6.56 -14.19
C HIS A 25 -44.28 -6.99 -12.75
N LEU A 26 -44.73 -6.21 -11.76
CA LEU A 26 -44.50 -6.52 -10.34
C LEU A 26 -45.36 -7.69 -9.84
N ILE A 27 -46.47 -8.02 -10.52
CA ILE A 27 -47.40 -9.09 -10.08
C ILE A 27 -46.96 -10.46 -10.63
N GLN A 28 -46.22 -10.50 -11.74
CA GLN A 28 -45.74 -11.76 -12.31
C GLN A 28 -44.49 -12.33 -11.61
N GLU A 29 -43.67 -11.52 -10.97
CA GLU A 29 -42.52 -12.03 -10.20
C GLU A 29 -42.92 -12.64 -8.85
N VAL A 30 -44.02 -12.17 -8.23
CA VAL A 30 -44.47 -12.67 -6.91
C VAL A 30 -45.09 -14.08 -7.01
N ILE A 31 -45.67 -14.46 -8.15
CA ILE A 31 -46.32 -15.77 -8.35
C ILE A 31 -45.29 -16.92 -8.48
N VAL A 32 -44.03 -16.64 -8.79
CA VAL A 32 -42.96 -17.66 -8.88
C VAL A 32 -42.48 -18.12 -7.50
N MET A 33 -42.87 -17.44 -6.40
CA MET A 33 -42.44 -17.78 -5.04
C MET A 33 -43.27 -18.87 -4.34
N SER A 34 -44.17 -19.58 -5.03
CA SER A 34 -45.05 -20.57 -4.41
C SER A 34 -45.19 -21.86 -5.22
N SER A 35 -44.10 -22.61 -5.41
CA SER A 35 -44.11 -24.09 -5.48
C SER A 35 -42.72 -24.65 -5.78
N LYS A 36 -42.16 -25.39 -4.81
CA LYS A 36 -41.26 -26.57 -4.90
C LYS A 36 -40.46 -26.65 -3.59
N GLU A 37 -40.92 -27.45 -2.65
CA GLU A 37 -40.68 -28.90 -2.50
C GLU A 37 -39.60 -29.13 -1.43
N GLU A 38 -40.04 -29.71 -0.32
CA GLU A 38 -39.27 -30.10 0.84
C GLU A 38 -38.28 -31.19 0.44
N THR A 39 -36.99 -30.85 0.41
CA THR A 39 -35.91 -31.84 0.43
C THR A 39 -34.94 -31.41 1.51
N SER A 40 -34.91 -32.19 2.59
CA SER A 40 -33.94 -32.10 3.67
C SER A 40 -32.52 -32.25 3.13
N GLN A 41 -31.86 -31.12 2.87
CA GLN A 41 -30.42 -31.06 2.66
C GLN A 41 -29.85 -29.98 3.56
N THR A 42 -29.09 -30.43 4.56
CA THR A 42 -28.27 -29.61 5.45
C THR A 42 -27.38 -28.69 4.59
N PRO A 43 -27.32 -27.38 4.86
CA PRO A 43 -26.43 -26.49 4.11
C PRO A 43 -24.97 -26.97 4.26
N PRO A 44 -24.15 -26.91 3.20
CA PRO A 44 -22.75 -27.25 3.31
C PRO A 44 -22.08 -26.34 4.35
N PRO A 45 -21.14 -26.86 5.15
CA PRO A 45 -20.42 -26.05 6.11
C PRO A 45 -19.75 -24.87 5.37
N PRO A 46 -19.71 -23.66 5.97
CA PRO A 46 -18.98 -22.56 5.38
C PRO A 46 -17.53 -22.99 5.11
N PRO A 47 -16.89 -22.48 4.04
CA PRO A 47 -15.50 -22.76 3.80
C PRO A 47 -14.69 -22.42 5.06
N PRO A 48 -13.67 -23.23 5.42
CA PRO A 48 -12.86 -22.94 6.59
C PRO A 48 -12.34 -21.51 6.45
N LEU A 49 -12.66 -20.68 7.45
CA LEU A 49 -12.09 -19.35 7.57
C LEU A 49 -10.57 -19.50 7.39
N PRO A 50 -9.91 -18.62 6.61
CA PRO A 50 -8.45 -18.63 6.58
C PRO A 50 -7.98 -18.59 8.04
N PRO A 51 -6.94 -19.34 8.43
CA PRO A 51 -6.47 -19.28 9.79
C PRO A 51 -6.20 -17.80 10.08
N SER A 52 -7.02 -17.22 10.96
CA SER A 52 -6.69 -15.99 11.64
C SER A 52 -5.42 -16.36 12.39
N SER A 53 -4.27 -16.15 11.74
CA SER A 53 -2.98 -16.60 12.22
C SER A 53 -2.69 -15.77 13.45
N SER A 54 -3.17 -16.26 14.59
CA SER A 54 -2.93 -15.71 15.92
C SER A 54 -1.48 -15.92 16.33
N SER A 55 -0.70 -16.69 15.55
CA SER A 55 0.74 -16.87 15.69
C SER A 55 1.51 -16.02 14.67
N PRO A 56 2.69 -15.50 15.06
CA PRO A 56 3.56 -14.78 14.14
C PRO A 56 4.08 -15.70 13.04
N PRO A 57 4.35 -15.17 11.83
CA PRO A 57 4.92 -15.97 10.74
C PRO A 57 6.24 -16.64 11.14
N PRO A 58 6.52 -17.87 10.70
CA PRO A 58 7.82 -18.49 10.89
C PRO A 58 8.95 -17.62 10.33
N GLY A 59 10.07 -17.53 11.06
CA GLY A 59 11.22 -16.71 10.64
C GLY A 59 10.98 -15.19 10.68
N SER A 60 9.92 -14.73 11.35
CA SER A 60 9.70 -13.31 11.61
C SER A 60 10.36 -12.88 12.93
N TYR A 61 10.71 -11.59 13.01
CA TYR A 61 11.37 -10.98 14.16
C TYR A 61 10.44 -9.96 14.81
N PHE A 62 10.27 -10.07 16.13
CA PHE A 62 9.49 -9.10 16.90
C PHE A 62 10.17 -7.73 16.92
N ILE A 63 9.41 -6.67 16.62
CA ILE A 63 9.89 -5.29 16.59
C ILE A 63 9.45 -4.53 17.84
N GLY A 64 8.20 -4.73 18.25
CA GLY A 64 7.53 -4.04 19.34
C GLY A 64 6.00 -4.13 19.21
N THR A 65 5.29 -3.57 20.18
CA THR A 65 3.84 -3.36 20.09
C THR A 65 3.54 -2.36 18.97
N LYS A 66 2.37 -2.48 18.34
CA LYS A 66 1.93 -1.54 17.31
C LYS A 66 1.85 -0.12 17.86
N GLU A 67 1.33 0.04 19.06
CA GLU A 67 1.21 1.32 19.75
C GLU A 67 2.58 2.00 19.88
N ASP A 68 3.60 1.27 20.32
CA ASP A 68 4.95 1.81 20.47
C ASP A 68 5.60 2.15 19.12
N VAL A 69 5.45 1.28 18.11
CA VAL A 69 5.99 1.52 16.76
C VAL A 69 5.31 2.73 16.11
N VAL A 70 4.00 2.85 16.23
CA VAL A 70 3.20 3.99 15.73
C VAL A 70 3.62 5.28 16.42
N LYS A 71 3.74 5.25 17.76
CA LYS A 71 4.15 6.40 18.57
C LYS A 71 5.56 6.86 18.22
N ALA A 72 6.49 5.91 18.07
CA ALA A 72 7.87 6.21 17.67
C ALA A 72 7.97 6.69 16.22
N ARG A 73 6.99 6.33 15.37
CA ARG A 73 6.94 6.51 13.91
C ARG A 73 8.07 5.82 13.13
N ARG A 74 9.23 5.61 13.76
CA ARG A 74 10.43 5.03 13.17
C ARG A 74 11.13 4.18 14.22
N VAL A 75 11.44 2.93 13.88
CA VAL A 75 12.18 2.00 14.75
C VAL A 75 13.25 1.33 13.92
N THR A 76 14.48 1.24 14.46
CA THR A 76 15.57 0.49 13.82
C THR A 76 15.94 -0.74 14.62
N ARG A 77 16.15 -1.87 13.94
CA ARG A 77 16.54 -3.14 14.55
C ARG A 77 17.57 -3.87 13.70
N LEU A 78 18.56 -4.46 14.37
CA LEU A 78 19.45 -5.45 13.77
C LEU A 78 18.76 -6.81 13.83
N LEU A 79 18.39 -7.36 12.67
CA LEU A 79 17.71 -8.65 12.55
C LEU A 79 18.69 -9.72 12.08
N ASN A 80 18.53 -10.93 12.60
CA ASN A 80 19.42 -12.09 12.33
C ASN A 80 20.91 -11.83 12.59
N GLY A 81 21.28 -10.83 13.41
CA GLY A 81 22.66 -10.43 13.69
C GLY A 81 23.41 -9.76 12.53
N CYS A 82 22.82 -9.66 11.34
CA CYS A 82 23.54 -9.22 10.13
C CYS A 82 22.88 -8.10 9.34
N ARG A 83 21.58 -7.83 9.55
CA ARG A 83 20.83 -6.89 8.70
C ARG A 83 20.11 -5.81 9.51
N ASP A 84 20.50 -4.56 9.33
CA ASP A 84 19.85 -3.40 9.94
C ASP A 84 18.62 -2.99 9.12
N VAL A 85 17.46 -3.04 9.79
CA VAL A 85 16.16 -2.72 9.21
C VAL A 85 15.59 -1.48 9.88
N LEU A 86 15.01 -0.61 9.06
CA LEU A 86 14.20 0.53 9.45
C LEU A 86 12.73 0.18 9.22
N VAL A 87 11.95 0.20 10.31
CA VAL A 87 10.49 0.08 10.31
C VAL A 87 9.88 1.46 10.48
N LEU A 88 8.91 1.81 9.64
CA LEU A 88 8.31 3.13 9.52
C LEU A 88 6.80 3.02 9.62
N TYR A 89 6.17 3.93 10.34
CA TYR A 89 4.73 4.15 10.31
C TYR A 89 4.41 5.48 9.63
N HIS A 90 3.66 5.44 8.54
CA HIS A 90 3.24 6.61 7.79
C HIS A 90 1.83 6.40 7.22
N GLN A 91 0.94 7.39 7.41
CA GLN A 91 -0.43 7.39 6.87
C GLN A 91 -1.21 6.07 7.11
N GLY A 92 -1.13 5.53 8.33
CA GLY A 92 -1.85 4.30 8.66
C GLY A 92 -1.15 3.00 8.26
N GLN A 93 -0.02 3.07 7.56
CA GLN A 93 0.69 1.91 7.03
C GLN A 93 2.07 1.73 7.66
N LEU A 94 2.46 0.47 7.85
CA LEU A 94 3.81 0.08 8.26
C LEU A 94 4.62 -0.36 7.04
N HIS A 95 5.87 0.10 6.99
CA HIS A 95 6.84 -0.27 5.96
C HIS A 95 8.13 -0.72 6.63
N ALA A 96 8.86 -1.65 6.02
CA ALA A 96 10.18 -2.04 6.47
C ALA A 96 11.16 -2.10 5.30
N MET A 97 12.34 -1.50 5.47
CA MET A 97 13.39 -1.50 4.46
C MET A 97 14.77 -1.54 5.12
N ASP A 98 15.79 -1.86 4.35
CA ASP A 98 17.18 -1.71 4.79
C ASP A 98 17.42 -0.28 5.35
N LYS A 99 18.07 -0.16 6.52
CA LYS A 99 18.29 1.14 7.20
C LYS A 99 19.18 2.10 6.41
N ARG A 100 20.15 1.55 5.67
CA ARG A 100 21.20 2.30 4.97
C ARG A 100 20.82 2.53 3.51
N CYS A 101 20.87 3.77 3.06
CA CYS A 101 20.55 4.15 1.69
C CYS A 101 21.49 3.49 0.67
N TYR A 102 20.92 2.86 -0.35
CA TYR A 102 21.66 2.19 -1.43
C TYR A 102 22.67 3.08 -2.18
N HIS A 103 22.52 4.40 -2.16
CA HIS A 103 23.41 5.30 -2.91
C HIS A 103 24.80 5.38 -2.28
N ALA A 104 24.86 5.59 -0.96
CA ALA A 104 26.12 5.88 -0.26
C ALA A 104 26.11 5.48 1.23
N GLY A 105 25.11 4.71 1.70
CA GLY A 105 25.03 4.27 3.10
C GLY A 105 24.41 5.28 4.07
N GLY A 106 23.71 6.30 3.55
CA GLY A 106 23.06 7.31 4.38
C GLY A 106 21.97 6.74 5.30
N GLU A 107 21.80 7.32 6.49
CA GLU A 107 20.81 6.86 7.46
C GLU A 107 19.39 7.27 7.07
N LEU A 108 18.61 6.32 6.55
CA LEU A 108 17.22 6.59 6.14
C LEU A 108 16.30 6.89 7.32
N GLN A 109 16.69 6.53 8.55
CA GLN A 109 15.92 6.88 9.75
C GLN A 109 15.73 8.39 9.92
N PHE A 110 16.67 9.21 9.42
CA PHE A 110 16.62 10.67 9.45
C PHE A 110 16.12 11.30 8.13
N GLY A 111 15.66 10.49 7.17
CA GLY A 111 15.11 11.00 5.91
C GLY A 111 13.67 11.44 6.02
N ASP A 112 13.25 12.40 5.20
CA ASP A 112 11.85 12.82 5.11
C ASP A 112 11.01 11.81 4.31
N ILE A 113 9.70 11.82 4.51
CA ILE A 113 8.75 11.06 3.68
C ILE A 113 7.94 12.07 2.87
N GLU A 114 8.04 11.97 1.55
CA GLU A 114 7.41 12.88 0.59
C GLU A 114 6.76 12.08 -0.55
N GLU A 115 5.85 12.71 -1.28
CA GLU A 115 5.18 12.09 -2.42
C GLU A 115 5.79 12.57 -3.74
N PHE A 116 6.14 11.62 -4.62
CA PHE A 116 6.60 11.92 -5.98
C PHE A 116 5.83 11.05 -6.97
N ASN A 117 5.15 11.70 -7.92
CA ASN A 117 4.37 11.01 -8.95
C ASN A 117 3.33 10.03 -8.35
N GLY A 118 2.63 10.43 -7.28
CA GLY A 118 1.65 9.59 -6.57
C GLY A 118 2.26 8.46 -5.74
N ARG A 119 3.59 8.41 -5.58
CA ARG A 119 4.30 7.36 -4.84
C ARG A 119 4.96 7.97 -3.60
N LEU A 120 4.66 7.41 -2.42
CA LEU A 120 5.34 7.77 -1.18
C LEU A 120 6.79 7.28 -1.23
N CYS A 121 7.72 8.20 -0.95
CA CYS A 121 9.15 7.92 -0.95
C CYS A 121 9.83 8.38 0.33
N MET A 122 10.78 7.57 0.79
CA MET A 122 11.84 8.00 1.69
C MET A 122 12.84 8.87 0.93
N VAL A 123 13.09 10.08 1.41
CA VAL A 123 14.09 11.01 0.87
C VAL A 123 15.35 10.90 1.71
N CYS A 124 16.40 10.31 1.15
CA CYS A 124 17.67 10.14 1.85
C CYS A 124 18.24 11.51 2.28
N PRO A 125 18.63 11.69 3.56
CA PRO A 125 19.06 12.99 4.07
C PRO A 125 20.37 13.48 3.43
N TRP A 126 21.25 12.56 3.02
CA TRP A 126 22.58 12.90 2.48
C TRP A 126 22.53 13.47 1.06
N HIS A 127 21.83 12.79 0.14
CA HIS A 127 21.89 13.10 -1.29
C HIS A 127 20.50 13.23 -1.95
N LYS A 128 19.43 13.25 -1.16
CA LYS A 128 18.04 13.46 -1.61
C LYS A 128 17.53 12.45 -2.66
N TYR A 129 18.12 11.26 -2.68
CA TYR A 129 17.62 10.11 -3.41
C TYR A 129 16.25 9.72 -2.87
N LYS A 130 15.33 9.41 -3.79
CA LYS A 130 13.92 9.14 -3.50
C LYS A 130 13.69 7.64 -3.66
N ILE A 131 13.32 6.97 -2.58
CA ILE A 131 13.16 5.52 -2.53
C ILE A 131 11.71 5.22 -2.19
N THR A 132 10.98 4.51 -3.05
CA THR A 132 9.56 4.21 -2.79
C THR A 132 9.40 3.34 -1.56
N LEU A 133 8.44 3.67 -0.69
CA LEU A 133 8.21 2.91 0.55
C LEU A 133 7.64 1.51 0.28
N ALA A 134 6.87 1.35 -0.80
CA ALA A 134 6.21 0.10 -1.15
C ALA A 134 7.16 -0.93 -1.76
N GLU A 135 8.04 -0.50 -2.68
CA GLU A 135 8.81 -1.41 -3.55
C GLU A 135 10.31 -1.16 -3.50
N GLY A 136 10.76 -0.07 -2.86
CA GLY A 136 12.18 0.25 -2.74
C GLY A 136 12.82 0.74 -4.05
N GLU A 137 12.02 1.26 -4.97
CA GLU A 137 12.49 1.80 -6.24
C GLU A 137 13.16 3.16 -6.10
N GLY A 138 14.27 3.37 -6.80
CA GLY A 138 14.94 4.67 -6.88
C GLY A 138 14.30 5.56 -7.95
N LEU A 139 13.63 6.65 -7.57
CA LEU A 139 13.01 7.59 -8.52
C LEU A 139 13.94 8.73 -8.91
N TYR A 140 13.81 9.17 -10.16
CA TYR A 140 14.51 10.35 -10.69
C TYR A 140 13.67 11.07 -11.75
N GLN A 141 13.97 12.35 -11.99
CA GLN A 141 13.40 13.13 -13.08
C GLN A 141 14.32 13.05 -14.30
N ALA A 142 13.88 12.36 -15.35
CA ALA A 142 14.57 12.29 -16.62
C ALA A 142 14.18 13.50 -17.50
N VAL A 143 15.16 14.12 -18.15
CA VAL A 143 14.89 15.13 -19.19
C VAL A 143 14.44 14.41 -20.45
N GLU A 144 13.27 14.76 -20.99
CA GLU A 144 12.71 14.09 -22.18
C GLU A 144 13.55 14.37 -23.43
N ASN A 145 13.87 15.64 -23.67
CA ASN A 145 14.73 16.06 -24.77
C ASN A 145 15.72 17.15 -24.29
N PRO A 146 17.03 16.87 -24.25
CA PRO A 146 18.04 17.81 -23.76
C PRO A 146 18.30 19.00 -24.69
N THR A 147 17.83 18.95 -25.94
CA THR A 147 18.06 20.03 -26.93
C THR A 147 16.98 21.11 -26.91
N ILE A 148 15.82 20.85 -26.30
CA ILE A 148 14.67 21.79 -26.27
C ILE A 148 14.60 22.49 -24.92
N ARG A 149 14.48 23.83 -24.94
CA ARG A 149 14.29 24.68 -23.75
C ARG A 149 12.87 25.26 -23.73
N PRO A 150 12.20 25.34 -22.55
CA PRO A 150 12.62 24.83 -21.25
C PRO A 150 12.58 23.30 -21.19
N HIS A 151 13.47 22.70 -20.40
CA HIS A 151 13.49 21.24 -20.23
C HIS A 151 12.18 20.74 -19.63
N ARG A 152 11.57 19.77 -20.30
CA ARG A 152 10.48 18.97 -19.72
C ARG A 152 11.08 17.75 -19.07
N THR A 153 10.64 17.46 -17.85
CA THR A 153 11.09 16.30 -17.10
C THR A 153 9.94 15.35 -16.82
N GLN A 154 10.26 14.07 -16.79
CA GLN A 154 9.33 13.01 -16.45
C GLN A 154 9.91 12.14 -15.34
N TRP A 155 9.07 11.74 -14.39
CA TRP A 155 9.46 10.76 -13.38
C TRP A 155 9.72 9.40 -14.00
N ARG A 156 10.85 8.80 -13.64
CA ARG A 156 11.28 7.47 -14.07
C ARG A 156 11.84 6.70 -12.86
N SER A 157 11.83 5.38 -12.98
CA SER A 157 12.41 4.48 -11.99
C SER A 157 13.76 3.94 -12.45
N LYS A 158 14.68 3.74 -11.49
CA LYS A 158 15.94 3.00 -11.67
C LYS A 158 15.74 1.49 -11.43
N GLY A 159 14.53 1.03 -11.17
CA GLY A 159 14.24 -0.30 -10.63
C GLY A 159 14.35 -0.34 -9.10
N VAL A 160 14.17 -1.53 -8.53
CA VAL A 160 14.34 -1.77 -7.09
C VAL A 160 15.81 -1.56 -6.72
N LYS A 161 16.07 -0.66 -5.78
CA LYS A 161 17.41 -0.29 -5.31
C LYS A 161 17.58 -0.41 -3.81
N GLN A 162 16.48 -0.37 -3.06
CA GLN A 162 16.44 -0.54 -1.62
C GLN A 162 15.63 -1.79 -1.30
N ARG A 163 16.20 -2.73 -0.55
CA ARG A 163 15.47 -3.93 -0.18
C ARG A 163 14.34 -3.61 0.80
N ILE A 164 13.13 -4.06 0.44
CA ILE A 164 11.93 -4.00 1.28
C ILE A 164 11.75 -5.34 1.99
N HIS A 165 11.28 -5.29 3.24
CA HIS A 165 10.94 -6.44 4.06
C HIS A 165 9.45 -6.46 4.37
N LYS A 166 8.93 -7.65 4.66
CA LYS A 166 7.51 -7.82 4.94
C LYS A 166 7.23 -7.48 6.40
N VAL A 167 6.31 -6.55 6.65
CA VAL A 167 5.77 -6.28 7.98
C VAL A 167 4.48 -7.08 8.16
N THR A 168 4.32 -7.71 9.32
CA THR A 168 3.08 -8.42 9.70
C THR A 168 2.64 -7.95 11.07
N GLU A 169 1.34 -7.69 11.22
CA GLU A 169 0.73 -7.36 12.51
C GLU A 169 -0.03 -8.59 13.03
N VAL A 170 0.25 -9.01 14.27
CA VAL A 170 -0.42 -10.15 14.91
C VAL A 170 -0.73 -9.78 16.35
N ASN A 171 -2.01 -9.83 16.74
CA ASN A 171 -2.49 -9.54 18.11
C ASN A 171 -2.01 -8.19 18.69
N GLY A 172 -1.85 -7.15 17.85
CA GLY A 172 -1.35 -5.84 18.29
C GLY A 172 0.17 -5.71 18.29
N ASP A 173 0.91 -6.77 17.93
CA ASP A 173 2.36 -6.77 17.83
C ASP A 173 2.84 -6.67 16.38
N VAL A 174 3.98 -6.02 16.18
CA VAL A 174 4.61 -5.83 14.87
C VAL A 174 5.80 -6.77 14.71
N TYR A 175 5.78 -7.52 13.62
CA TYR A 175 6.83 -8.44 13.22
C TYR A 175 7.37 -8.08 11.83
N VAL A 176 8.65 -8.36 11.61
CA VAL A 176 9.29 -8.25 10.29
C VAL A 176 9.79 -9.60 9.83
N THR A 177 9.41 -10.02 8.63
CA THR A 177 10.04 -11.13 7.91
C THR A 177 11.03 -10.54 6.91
N LEU A 178 12.29 -10.92 7.04
CA LEU A 178 13.34 -10.49 6.12
C LEU A 178 13.05 -11.00 4.70
N ASN A 179 13.35 -10.16 3.72
CA ASN A 179 13.32 -10.56 2.31
C ASN A 179 14.67 -11.19 1.97
N ASP A 180 14.65 -12.51 1.81
CA ASP A 180 15.79 -13.38 1.54
C ASP A 180 15.95 -13.73 0.06
N SER A 181 15.30 -12.98 -0.85
CA SER A 181 15.51 -13.12 -2.29
C SER A 181 17.00 -13.09 -2.63
N ALA A 182 17.42 -14.07 -3.43
CA ALA A 182 18.80 -14.25 -3.88
C ALA A 182 19.27 -13.16 -4.87
N GLU A 183 18.34 -12.37 -5.42
CA GLU A 183 18.69 -11.24 -6.26
C GLU A 183 19.39 -10.17 -5.43
N ALA A 184 20.62 -9.82 -5.82
CA ALA A 184 21.39 -8.79 -5.17
C ALA A 184 20.84 -7.41 -5.53
N ILE A 185 20.61 -6.59 -4.50
CA ILE A 185 20.12 -5.21 -4.61
C ILE A 185 21.20 -4.29 -4.04
N GLU A 186 21.36 -3.09 -4.58
CA GLU A 186 22.48 -2.20 -4.19
C GLU A 186 22.54 -1.85 -2.70
N SER A 187 21.41 -1.86 -1.98
CA SER A 187 21.39 -1.66 -0.53
C SER A 187 22.10 -2.76 0.25
N ASP A 188 22.23 -3.97 -0.31
CA ASP A 188 22.91 -5.11 0.34
C ASP A 188 24.37 -4.80 0.67
N ASN A 189 25.04 -3.98 -0.16
CA ASN A 189 26.42 -3.55 0.05
C ASN A 189 26.65 -2.81 1.39
N TYR A 190 25.58 -2.26 1.96
CA TYR A 190 25.63 -1.46 3.19
C TYR A 190 25.22 -2.25 4.44
N GLN A 191 24.94 -3.56 4.30
CA GLN A 191 24.62 -4.47 5.41
C GLN A 191 25.89 -5.12 6.00
N THR A 192 26.93 -4.32 6.22
CA THR A 192 28.23 -4.80 6.76
C THR A 192 28.56 -4.14 8.08
N GLU A 193 29.44 -4.76 8.87
CA GLU A 193 29.88 -4.20 10.15
C GLU A 193 30.51 -2.82 10.01
N ARG A 194 31.19 -2.55 8.88
CA ARG A 194 31.78 -1.24 8.59
C ARG A 194 30.73 -0.11 8.64
N PHE A 195 29.51 -0.36 8.16
CA PHE A 195 28.43 0.63 8.21
C PHE A 195 27.65 0.61 9.53
N ARG A 196 27.92 -0.37 10.41
CA ARG A 196 27.38 -0.46 11.77
C ARG A 196 28.25 0.28 12.78
N SER A 197 29.57 0.11 12.70
CA SER A 197 30.53 0.64 13.69
C SER A 197 30.75 2.15 13.63
N VAL A 198 30.47 2.79 12.49
CA VAL A 198 30.72 4.22 12.28
C VAL A 198 29.75 5.13 13.07
N GLN A 199 28.71 4.59 13.72
CA GLN A 199 27.67 5.41 14.37
C GLN A 199 27.18 4.92 15.74
N GLN A 200 28.10 4.63 16.67
CA GLN A 200 27.81 4.97 18.07
C GLN A 200 28.54 6.27 18.38
N PRO A 201 27.85 7.39 18.66
CA PRO A 201 28.45 8.38 19.55
C PRO A 201 28.83 7.61 20.81
N ARG A 202 30.10 7.67 21.22
CA ARG A 202 30.46 7.38 22.60
C ARG A 202 29.62 8.33 23.46
N LEU A 203 28.51 7.84 24.00
CA LEU A 203 28.05 8.29 25.30
C LEU A 203 28.98 7.63 26.33
N THR A 204 30.27 7.97 26.27
CA THR A 204 31.11 7.78 27.44
C THR A 204 30.83 8.95 28.35
N ALA A 205 30.23 8.63 29.48
CA ALA A 205 30.15 9.46 30.65
C ALA A 205 31.45 10.23 30.86
N GLU A 206 31.33 11.53 31.11
CA GLU A 206 32.32 12.26 31.90
C GLU A 206 31.57 12.95 33.05
N ASN A 207 32.19 12.82 34.22
CA ASN A 207 31.73 13.21 35.56
C ASN A 207 31.45 14.70 35.70
#